data_AF-A0A1T1NZ84-F1
#
_entry.id   AF-A0A1T1NZ84-F1
#
_cell.length_a   1.000
_cell.length_b   1.000
_cell.length_c   1.000
_cell.angle_alpha   90.00
_cell.angle_beta   90.00
_cell.angle_gamma   90.00
#
_symmetry.space_group_name_H-M   'P 1'
#
loop_
_entity.id
_entity.type
_entity.pdbx_description
1 polymer ?
#
loop_
_entity_poly.entity_id
_entity_poly.type
_entity_poly.pdbx_seq_one_letter_code
_entity_poly.pdbx_strand_id
1 'polypeptide(L)'
;MGVARALLVDGVPLPDAAAAHDMSVKQARVLLARFAAKAESERLEAFMQREKPKLATTALEPYSSEVRTLRDKGYTIEQIVAFFKENGVKTSPTTVRNFLRSIRA
;
A
#
# COMPACT_ATOMS: atom_id res chain seq x y z
N MET A 1 -23.82 -15.63 3.09
CA MET A 1 -22.71 -15.96 2.17
C MET A 1 -22.86 -17.33 1.49
N GLY A 2 -24.07 -17.91 1.40
CA GLY A 2 -24.26 -19.25 0.79
C GLY A 2 -24.00 -19.29 -0.72
N VAL A 3 -24.57 -18.34 -1.47
CA VAL A 3 -24.51 -18.30 -2.94
C VAL A 3 -23.07 -18.24 -3.47
N ALA A 4 -22.22 -17.38 -2.90
CA ALA A 4 -20.84 -17.22 -3.37
C ALA A 4 -20.02 -18.49 -3.12
N ARG A 5 -20.24 -19.18 -2.00
CA ARG A 5 -19.63 -20.48 -1.71
C ARG A 5 -20.13 -21.55 -2.68
N ALA A 6 -21.45 -21.63 -2.90
CA ALA A 6 -22.05 -22.59 -3.82
C ALA A 6 -21.45 -22.45 -5.23
N LEU A 7 -21.24 -21.22 -5.68
CA LEU A 7 -20.67 -20.91 -7.00
C LEU A 7 -19.16 -21.18 -7.08
N LEU A 8 -18.38 -20.74 -6.08
CA LEU A 8 -16.91 -20.72 -6.15
C LEU A 8 -16.24 -21.97 -5.59
N VAL A 9 -16.87 -22.62 -4.61
CA VAL A 9 -16.33 -23.78 -3.89
C VAL A 9 -17.04 -25.05 -4.32
N ASP A 10 -18.37 -25.04 -4.30
CA ASP A 10 -19.17 -26.23 -4.56
C ASP A 10 -19.46 -26.44 -6.06
N GLY A 11 -19.05 -25.49 -6.93
CA GLY A 11 -19.14 -25.59 -8.38
C GLY A 11 -20.56 -25.57 -8.96
N VAL A 12 -21.54 -25.13 -8.17
CA VAL A 12 -22.95 -25.12 -8.56
C VAL A 12 -23.18 -24.10 -9.69
N PRO A 13 -23.92 -24.45 -10.76
CA PRO A 13 -24.27 -23.50 -11.81
C PRO A 13 -25.02 -22.27 -11.27
N LEU A 14 -24.75 -21.11 -11.87
CA LEU A 14 -25.32 -19.83 -11.45
C LEU A 14 -26.87 -19.80 -11.35
N PRO A 15 -27.64 -20.38 -12.28
CA PRO A 15 -29.09 -20.43 -12.17
C PRO A 15 -29.54 -21.26 -10.96
N ASP A 16 -28.89 -22.40 -10.72
CA ASP A 16 -29.26 -23.34 -9.65
C ASP A 16 -28.90 -22.77 -8.27
N ALA A 17 -27.75 -22.12 -8.16
CA ALA A 17 -27.36 -21.40 -6.94
C ALA A 17 -28.27 -20.20 -6.65
N ALA A 18 -28.77 -19.51 -7.69
CA ALA A 18 -29.71 -18.42 -7.52
C ALA A 18 -31.08 -18.94 -7.02
N ALA A 19 -31.58 -20.02 -7.62
CA ALA A 19 -32.83 -20.66 -7.24
C ALA A 19 -32.79 -21.23 -5.82
N ALA A 20 -31.71 -21.92 -5.45
CA ALA A 20 -31.52 -22.50 -4.11
C ALA A 20 -31.46 -21.47 -2.97
N HIS A 21 -31.29 -20.19 -3.32
CA HIS A 21 -31.21 -19.08 -2.37
C HIS A 21 -32.29 -18.01 -2.63
N ASP A 22 -33.40 -18.40 -3.27
CA ASP A 22 -34.59 -17.57 -3.51
C ASP A 22 -34.28 -16.19 -4.13
N MET A 23 -33.35 -16.15 -5.11
CA MET A 23 -32.94 -14.91 -5.76
C MET A 23 -32.85 -15.00 -7.27
N SER A 24 -32.88 -13.85 -7.92
CA SER A 24 -32.64 -13.76 -9.36
C SER A 24 -31.17 -14.00 -9.70
N VAL A 25 -30.93 -14.51 -10.92
CA VAL A 25 -29.57 -14.66 -11.49
C VAL A 25 -28.78 -13.34 -11.46
N LYS A 26 -29.46 -12.20 -11.66
CA LYS A 26 -28.83 -10.87 -11.57
C LYS A 26 -28.33 -10.58 -10.16
N GLN A 27 -29.13 -10.87 -9.12
CA GLN A 27 -28.71 -10.71 -7.73
C GLN A 27 -27.54 -11.63 -7.38
N ALA A 28 -27.57 -12.89 -7.81
CA ALA A 28 -26.46 -13.83 -7.61
C ALA A 28 -25.15 -13.32 -8.26
N ARG A 29 -25.22 -12.76 -9.48
CA ARG A 29 -24.06 -12.12 -10.13
C ARG A 29 -23.51 -10.93 -9.35
N VAL A 30 -24.39 -10.07 -8.83
CA VAL A 30 -23.97 -8.91 -8.04
C VAL A 30 -23.27 -9.37 -6.76
N LEU A 31 -23.79 -10.40 -6.09
CA LEU A 31 -23.16 -10.96 -4.90
C LEU A 31 -21.79 -11.57 -5.20
N LEU A 32 -21.67 -12.30 -6.31
CA LEU A 32 -20.39 -12.85 -6.76
C LEU A 32 -19.37 -11.74 -7.04
N ALA A 33 -19.76 -10.69 -7.76
CA ALA A 33 -18.90 -9.55 -8.07
C ALA A 33 -18.44 -8.81 -6.79
N ARG A 34 -19.36 -8.59 -5.84
CA ARG A 34 -19.03 -7.97 -4.54
C ARG A 34 -18.09 -8.83 -3.72
N PHE A 35 -18.30 -10.15 -3.71
CA PHE A 35 -17.41 -11.08 -3.04
C PHE A 35 -16.00 -11.03 -3.63
N ALA A 36 -15.88 -11.09 -4.97
CA ALA A 36 -14.59 -10.99 -5.65
C ALA A 36 -13.87 -9.66 -5.37
N ALA A 37 -14.60 -8.55 -5.38
CA ALA A 37 -14.04 -7.24 -5.04
C ALA A 37 -13.52 -7.19 -3.59
N LYS A 38 -14.28 -7.73 -2.62
CA LYS A 38 -13.85 -7.81 -1.22
C LYS A 38 -12.64 -8.72 -1.05
N ALA A 39 -12.62 -9.87 -1.71
CA ALA A 39 -11.50 -10.80 -1.69
C ALA A 39 -10.22 -10.15 -2.24
N GLU A 40 -10.32 -9.33 -3.28
CA GLU A 40 -9.19 -8.58 -3.81
C GLU A 40 -8.70 -7.50 -2.83
N SER A 41 -9.60 -6.78 -2.17
CA SER A 41 -9.23 -5.83 -1.12
C SER A 41 -8.52 -6.52 0.04
N GLU A 42 -9.04 -7.65 0.53
CA GLU A 42 -8.40 -8.42 1.60
C GLU A 42 -7.02 -8.97 1.18
N ARG A 43 -6.88 -9.42 -0.08
CA ARG A 43 -5.60 -9.86 -0.64
C ARG A 43 -4.57 -8.73 -0.64
N LEU A 44 -4.99 -7.52 -1.05
CA LEU A 44 -4.14 -6.34 -1.07
C LEU A 44 -3.73 -5.90 0.35
N GLU A 45 -4.69 -5.84 1.27
CA GLU A 45 -4.43 -5.51 2.67
C GLU A 45 -3.46 -6.51 3.33
N ALA A 46 -3.67 -7.82 3.11
CA ALA A 46 -2.77 -8.86 3.59
C ALA A 46 -1.35 -8.69 3.03
N PHE A 47 -1.23 -8.32 1.75
CA PHE A 47 0.06 -7.98 1.15
C PHE A 47 0.69 -6.77 1.83
N MET A 48 -0.05 -5.68 2.03
CA MET A 48 0.45 -4.46 2.68
C MET A 48 0.87 -4.68 4.14
N GLN A 49 0.20 -5.59 4.87
CA GLN A 49 0.57 -5.95 6.24
C GLN A 49 1.87 -6.77 6.27
N ARG A 50 2.04 -7.69 5.32
CA ARG A 50 3.26 -8.53 5.22
C ARG A 50 4.46 -7.73 4.71
N GLU A 51 4.26 -6.96 3.64
CA GLU A 51 5.30 -6.19 2.96
C GLU A 51 5.12 -4.71 3.28
N LYS A 52 5.72 -4.28 4.40
CA LYS A 52 5.78 -2.85 4.70
C LYS A 52 6.53 -2.14 3.56
N PRO A 53 6.07 -0.95 3.11
CA PRO A 53 6.75 -0.19 2.09
C PRO A 53 8.21 0.04 2.47
N LYS A 54 9.15 -0.44 1.66
CA LYS A 54 10.60 -0.21 1.81
C LYS A 54 11.02 1.17 1.31
N LEU A 55 10.13 2.16 1.42
CA LEU A 55 10.42 3.50 0.93
C LEU A 55 11.51 4.10 1.81
N ALA A 56 12.68 4.36 1.23
CA ALA A 56 13.77 5.04 1.93
C ALA A 56 13.36 6.44 2.43
N THR A 57 12.32 7.04 1.84
CA THR A 57 11.80 8.35 2.23
C THR A 57 11.15 8.37 3.59
N THR A 58 10.45 7.31 4.03
CA THR A 58 9.80 7.30 5.36
C THR A 58 10.81 7.33 6.51
N ALA A 59 12.03 6.85 6.31
CA ALA A 59 13.10 6.96 7.30
C ALA A 59 13.69 8.38 7.38
N LEU A 60 13.59 9.17 6.30
CA LEU A 60 14.13 10.54 6.24
C LEU A 60 13.07 11.59 6.58
N GLU A 61 11.79 11.29 6.37
CA GLU A 61 10.63 12.15 6.64
C GLU A 61 10.65 12.82 8.03
N PRO A 62 10.99 12.11 9.13
CA PRO A 62 11.07 12.72 10.47
C PRO A 62 12.06 13.88 10.56
N TYR A 63 13.07 13.92 9.69
CA TYR A 63 14.14 14.92 9.68
C TYR A 63 13.92 16.02 8.63
N SER A 64 12.73 16.10 8.03
CA SER A 64 12.43 17.04 6.94
C SER A 64 12.71 18.51 7.31
N SER A 65 12.41 18.91 8.55
CA SER A 65 12.63 20.29 9.03
C SER A 65 14.12 20.61 9.22
N GLU A 66 14.87 19.70 9.83
CA GLU A 66 16.30 19.81 10.09
C GLU A 66 17.08 19.84 8.77
N VAL A 67 16.75 18.94 7.86
CA VAL A 67 17.39 18.84 6.55
C VAL A 67 17.12 20.08 5.70
N ARG A 68 15.91 20.65 5.77
CA ARG A 68 15.61 21.95 5.14
C ARG A 68 16.46 23.06 5.74
N THR A 69 16.57 23.12 7.07
CA THR A 69 17.41 24.10 7.76
C THR A 69 18.88 23.98 7.37
N LEU A 70 19.43 22.76 7.32
CA LEU A 70 20.80 22.49 6.87
C LEU A 70 20.99 22.94 5.43
N ARG A 71 20.03 22.65 4.55
CA ARG A 71 20.07 23.08 3.16
C ARG A 71 20.08 24.59 3.00
N ASP A 72 19.19 25.28 3.72
CA ASP A 72 19.07 26.75 3.69
C ASP A 72 20.33 27.43 4.24
N LYS A 73 21.02 26.79 5.18
CA LYS A 73 22.33 27.22 5.69
C LYS A 73 23.51 26.87 4.77
N GLY A 74 23.26 26.28 3.60
CA GLY A 74 24.30 26.00 2.60
C GLY A 74 25.08 24.70 2.82
N TYR A 75 24.61 23.79 3.67
CA TYR A 75 25.27 22.50 3.86
C TYR A 75 25.22 21.66 2.58
N THR A 76 26.33 20.97 2.31
CA THR A 76 26.46 20.06 1.15
C THR A 76 25.67 18.78 1.37
N ILE A 77 25.40 18.05 0.27
CA ILE A 77 24.71 16.76 0.33
C ILE A 77 25.49 15.75 1.20
N GLU A 78 26.82 15.72 1.10
CA GLU A 78 27.66 14.81 1.90
C GLU A 78 27.56 15.10 3.40
N GLN A 79 27.49 16.38 3.79
CA GLN A 79 27.29 16.75 5.20
C GLN A 79 25.91 16.37 5.71
N ILE A 80 24.88 16.46 4.86
CA ILE A 80 23.53 16.00 5.22
C ILE A 80 23.50 14.46 5.36
N VAL A 81 24.26 13.72 4.56
CA VAL A 81 24.45 12.26 4.74
C VAL A 81 25.13 11.96 6.08
N ALA A 82 26.14 12.74 6.47
CA ALA A 82 26.79 12.61 7.78
C ALA A 82 25.80 12.87 8.93
N PHE A 83 24.96 13.89 8.82
CA PHE A 83 23.87 14.16 9.78
C PHE A 83 22.94 12.95 9.93
N PHE A 84 22.49 12.35 8.82
CA PHE A 84 21.65 11.15 8.90
C PHE A 84 22.37 9.98 9.56
N LYS A 85 23.65 9.79 9.27
CA LYS A 85 24.47 8.73 9.88
C LYS A 85 24.60 8.91 11.40
N GLU A 86 24.79 10.13 11.89
CA GLU A 86 24.83 10.45 13.33
C GLU A 86 23.50 10.15 14.02
N ASN A 87 22.38 10.33 13.30
CA ASN A 87 21.04 10.01 13.78
C ASN A 87 20.64 8.53 13.57
N GLY A 88 21.60 7.66 13.23
CA GLY A 88 21.36 6.22 13.06
C GLY A 88 20.73 5.82 11.71
N VAL A 89 20.56 6.77 10.78
CA VAL A 89 19.97 6.54 9.47
C VAL A 89 21.08 6.41 8.41
N LYS A 90 21.27 5.19 7.88
CA LYS A 90 22.18 4.96 6.75
C LYS A 90 21.50 5.38 5.45
N THR A 91 22.07 6.37 4.77
CA THR A 91 21.54 6.89 3.50
C THR A 91 22.65 7.18 2.50
N SER A 92 22.28 7.48 1.25
CA SER A 92 23.20 7.83 0.17
C SER A 92 22.99 9.27 -0.31
N PRO A 93 23.99 9.90 -0.95
CA PRO A 93 23.83 11.23 -1.54
C PRO A 93 22.67 11.30 -2.54
N THR A 94 22.42 10.23 -3.30
CA THR A 94 21.29 10.16 -4.25
C THR A 94 19.95 10.13 -3.53
N THR A 95 19.84 9.35 -2.45
CA THR A 95 18.63 9.32 -1.61
C THR A 95 18.35 10.69 -1.00
N VAL A 96 19.37 11.38 -0.48
CA VAL A 96 19.24 12.73 0.09
C VAL A 96 18.81 13.74 -0.98
N ARG A 97 19.36 13.68 -2.21
CA ARG A 97 18.92 14.54 -3.32
C ARG A 97 17.46 14.33 -3.68
N ASN A 98 16.99 13.08 -3.71
CA ASN A 98 15.59 12.77 -4.02
C ASN A 98 14.66 13.26 -2.90
N PHE A 99 15.06 13.07 -1.65
CA PHE A 99 14.32 13.56 -0.49
C PHE A 99 14.21 15.10 -0.47
N LEU A 100 15.31 15.81 -0.75
CA LEU A 100 15.30 17.27 -0.87
C LEU A 100 14.40 17.77 -2.01
N ARG A 101 14.23 16.98 -3.09
CA ARG A 101 13.27 17.30 -4.17
C ARG A 101 11.83 17.05 -3.73
N SER A 102 11.57 15.97 -2.99
CA SER A 102 10.21 15.63 -2.56
C SER A 102 9.65 16.58 -1.50
N ILE A 103 10.49 17.15 -0.61
CA ILE A 103 10.03 18.12 0.39
C ILE A 103 9.91 19.56 -0.13
N ARG A 104 10.32 19.82 -1.38
CA ARG A 104 10.20 21.13 -2.03
C ARG A 104 8.88 21.28 -2.79
N ALA A 105 8.31 20.17 -3.26
CA ALA A 105 7.04 20.12 -3.99
C ALA A 105 5.86 20.27 -3.02
#